data_AF-A0A498C0H4-F1
#
_entry.id   AF-A0A498C0H4-F1
#
_cell.length_a   1.000
_cell.length_b   1.000
_cell.length_c   1.000
_cell.angle_alpha   90.00
_cell.angle_beta   90.00
_cell.angle_gamma   90.00
#
_symmetry.space_group_name_H-M   'P 1'
#
loop_
_entity.id
_entity.type
_entity.pdbx_description
1 polymer ?
#
loop_
_entity_poly.entity_id
_entity_poly.type
_entity_poly.pdbx_seq_one_letter_code
_entity_poly.pdbx_strand_id
1 'polypeptide(L)'
;MHRDGDDDALSWDGDDDPTLHTRAAGAALPTGFTAVGKGSDDLATTPPASGSAHTDGAASDADEEREDAPQLSNAALIGLGLLGGVYLLYTIGWIIGGLRLQGVARFLVTDAAFAPFLWVAVAAPVLWFATVYLLTRAGKAWVRFAWLIGGALLLVPWPLLMIGVVA
;
A
#
# COMPACT_ATOMS: atom_id res chain seq x y z
N MET A 1 -50.63 35.80 10.66
CA MET A 1 -49.98 34.69 11.38
C MET A 1 -48.64 34.50 10.68
N HIS A 2 -47.56 35.00 11.29
CA HIS A 2 -46.21 35.14 10.71
C HIS A 2 -45.66 33.85 10.13
N ARG A 3 -45.25 33.85 8.85
CA ARG A 3 -44.31 32.89 8.25
C ARG A 3 -43.59 33.48 7.02
N ASP A 4 -42.94 34.63 7.16
CA ASP A 4 -42.24 35.27 6.03
C ASP A 4 -40.81 35.73 6.37
N GLY A 5 -40.23 35.27 7.50
CA GLY A 5 -38.89 35.68 7.94
C GLY A 5 -37.86 34.54 8.02
N ASP A 6 -38.30 33.31 8.27
CA ASP A 6 -37.41 32.16 8.43
C ASP A 6 -37.07 31.47 7.10
N ASP A 7 -37.87 31.72 6.04
CA ASP A 7 -37.65 31.17 4.69
C ASP A 7 -36.55 31.91 3.90
N ASP A 8 -36.21 33.14 4.30
CA ASP A 8 -35.12 33.94 3.71
C ASP A 8 -33.73 33.48 4.16
N ALA A 9 -33.63 32.67 5.23
CA ALA A 9 -32.35 32.11 5.68
C ALA A 9 -31.88 30.91 4.84
N LEU A 10 -32.73 30.37 3.96
CA LEU A 10 -32.46 29.23 3.09
C LEU A 10 -32.50 29.57 1.59
N SER A 11 -32.84 30.81 1.22
CA SER A 11 -32.74 31.28 -0.16
C SER A 11 -31.30 31.72 -0.44
N TRP A 12 -30.57 30.89 -1.18
CA TRP A 12 -29.23 31.21 -1.72
C TRP A 12 -29.30 32.21 -2.90
N ASP A 13 -30.23 33.16 -2.86
CA ASP A 13 -30.51 34.11 -3.96
C ASP A 13 -29.44 35.23 -4.06
N GLY A 14 -28.40 35.16 -3.22
CA GLY A 14 -27.25 36.05 -3.23
C GLY A 14 -26.05 35.56 -4.05
N ASP A 15 -26.14 34.38 -4.69
CA ASP A 15 -25.05 33.77 -5.46
C ASP A 15 -25.12 34.09 -6.97
N ASP A 16 -25.81 35.17 -7.36
CA ASP A 16 -25.74 35.76 -8.69
C ASP A 16 -24.59 36.81 -8.74
N ASP A 17 -23.40 36.44 -8.27
CA ASP A 17 -22.19 37.25 -8.44
C ASP A 17 -21.65 37.08 -9.87
N PRO A 18 -21.62 38.13 -10.71
CA PRO A 18 -21.16 38.03 -12.10
C PRO A 18 -19.67 37.66 -12.21
N THR A 19 -18.90 37.66 -11.12
CA THR A 19 -17.50 37.23 -11.08
C THR A 19 -17.32 35.71 -10.94
N LEU A 20 -18.39 34.95 -10.60
CA LEU A 20 -18.39 33.48 -10.54
C LEU A 20 -18.66 32.82 -11.90
N HIS A 21 -18.97 33.59 -12.94
CA HIS A 21 -19.07 33.11 -14.31
C HIS A 21 -17.68 32.83 -14.92
N THR A 22 -16.97 31.84 -14.38
CA THR A 22 -15.94 31.15 -15.15
C THR A 22 -16.66 30.26 -16.14
N ARG A 23 -16.84 30.74 -17.38
CA ARG A 23 -17.28 29.88 -18.49
C ARG A 23 -16.18 28.86 -18.75
N ALA A 24 -16.21 27.74 -18.03
CA ALA A 24 -15.53 26.52 -18.44
C ALA A 24 -16.29 25.98 -19.65
N ALA A 25 -16.03 26.57 -20.82
CA ALA A 25 -16.54 26.06 -22.08
C ALA A 25 -15.98 24.64 -22.28
N GLY A 26 -16.83 23.63 -22.12
CA GLY A 26 -16.54 22.26 -22.55
C GLY A 26 -16.16 21.23 -21.48
N ALA A 27 -16.57 21.40 -20.21
CA ALA A 27 -16.42 20.33 -19.23
C ALA A 27 -17.41 19.19 -19.53
N ALA A 28 -16.94 18.09 -20.14
CA ALA A 28 -17.77 16.90 -20.36
C ALA A 28 -17.98 16.13 -19.05
N LEU A 29 -19.21 15.69 -18.80
CA LEU A 29 -19.55 14.89 -17.62
C LEU A 29 -19.01 13.45 -17.76
N PRO A 30 -18.52 12.85 -16.67
CA PRO A 30 -18.20 11.42 -16.64
C PRO A 30 -19.41 10.55 -16.99
N THR A 31 -19.14 9.39 -17.59
CA THR A 31 -20.20 8.49 -18.05
C THR A 31 -21.11 8.04 -16.90
N GLY A 32 -22.43 8.24 -17.05
CA GLY A 32 -23.44 7.88 -16.04
C GLY A 32 -23.89 9.03 -15.14
N PHE A 33 -23.32 10.23 -15.27
CA PHE A 33 -23.80 11.43 -14.60
C PHE A 33 -24.66 12.30 -15.52
N THR A 34 -25.79 12.77 -15.01
CA THR A 34 -26.68 13.74 -15.66
C THR A 34 -26.65 15.03 -14.88
N ALA A 35 -26.27 16.14 -15.52
CA ALA A 35 -26.42 17.45 -14.91
C ALA A 35 -27.92 17.78 -14.79
N VAL A 36 -28.33 18.19 -13.59
CA VAL A 36 -29.67 18.70 -13.32
C VAL A 36 -29.54 20.11 -12.76
N GLY A 37 -30.23 21.07 -13.37
CA GLY A 37 -30.17 22.47 -12.96
C GLY A 37 -30.31 23.43 -14.15
N LYS A 38 -30.46 24.72 -13.85
CA LYS A 38 -30.58 25.76 -14.88
C LYS A 38 -29.22 25.90 -15.61
N GLY A 39 -29.18 25.64 -16.91
CA GLY A 39 -27.95 25.66 -17.72
C GLY A 39 -27.33 24.28 -18.03
N SER A 40 -28.01 23.17 -17.70
CA SER A 40 -27.53 21.81 -18.02
C SER A 40 -27.57 21.46 -19.52
N ASP A 41 -28.29 22.23 -20.32
CA ASP A 41 -28.57 21.93 -21.74
C ASP A 41 -27.33 22.08 -22.65
N ASP A 42 -26.29 22.79 -22.18
CA ASP A 42 -25.05 23.02 -22.95
C ASP A 42 -24.04 21.87 -22.82
N LEU A 43 -24.32 20.83 -22.03
CA LEU A 43 -23.42 19.70 -21.77
C LEU A 43 -23.77 18.49 -22.64
N ALA A 44 -22.96 18.22 -23.66
CA ALA A 44 -23.15 17.08 -24.55
C ALA A 44 -22.81 15.74 -23.86
N THR A 45 -23.75 14.79 -23.86
CA THR A 45 -23.53 13.40 -23.44
C THR A 45 -22.95 12.59 -24.60
N THR A 46 -21.73 12.06 -24.46
CA THR A 46 -21.10 11.18 -25.48
C THR A 46 -21.55 9.72 -25.30
N PRO A 47 -22.00 9.00 -26.36
CA PRO A 47 -22.41 7.59 -26.26
C PRO A 47 -21.25 6.63 -25.93
N PRO A 48 -21.52 5.45 -25.34
CA PRO A 48 -20.48 4.57 -24.82
C PRO A 48 -19.71 3.83 -25.92
N ALA A 49 -18.39 4.01 -25.95
CA ALA A 49 -17.49 2.99 -26.47
C ALA A 49 -17.44 1.85 -25.44
N SER A 50 -17.90 0.67 -25.84
CA SER A 50 -17.95 -0.52 -24.99
C SER A 50 -16.54 -0.94 -24.53
N GLY A 51 -16.32 -1.07 -23.22
CA GLY A 51 -15.22 -1.91 -22.70
C GLY A 51 -14.56 -1.48 -21.40
N SER A 52 -14.89 -2.18 -20.31
CA SER A 52 -14.15 -2.36 -19.04
C SER A 52 -14.08 -1.20 -18.03
N ALA A 53 -14.28 -1.59 -16.77
CA ALA A 53 -14.61 -0.76 -15.63
C ALA A 53 -13.40 -0.39 -14.74
N HIS A 54 -13.56 0.74 -14.02
CA HIS A 54 -13.07 1.07 -12.68
C HIS A 54 -11.55 1.27 -12.49
N THR A 55 -11.00 2.37 -11.93
CA THR A 55 -11.51 3.47 -11.08
C THR A 55 -10.58 4.70 -11.25
N ASP A 56 -11.14 5.88 -11.51
CA ASP A 56 -10.38 7.14 -11.51
C ASP A 56 -10.26 7.71 -10.10
N GLY A 57 -9.02 7.81 -9.62
CA GLY A 57 -8.66 8.69 -8.51
C GLY A 57 -8.25 10.04 -9.08
N ALA A 58 -9.13 11.03 -9.00
CA ALA A 58 -8.84 12.40 -9.37
C ALA A 58 -7.94 13.05 -8.31
N ALA A 59 -6.69 13.30 -8.67
CA ALA A 59 -5.84 14.33 -8.08
C ALA A 59 -5.07 14.98 -9.24
N SER A 60 -5.56 16.14 -9.72
CA SER A 60 -4.89 16.95 -10.73
C SER A 60 -3.91 17.93 -10.09
N ASP A 61 -2.77 18.08 -10.77
CA ASP A 61 -1.82 19.19 -10.75
C ASP A 61 -0.89 19.35 -9.54
N ALA A 62 0.09 18.44 -9.47
CA ALA A 62 1.49 18.82 -9.30
C ALA A 62 2.37 17.73 -9.91
N ASP A 63 3.37 18.13 -10.71
CA ASP A 63 4.49 17.32 -11.22
C ASP A 63 4.37 16.70 -12.63
N GLU A 64 4.10 17.53 -13.65
CA GLU A 64 4.45 17.24 -15.05
C GLU A 64 5.98 17.36 -15.31
N GLU A 65 6.82 16.75 -14.47
CA GLU A 65 8.27 16.65 -14.73
C GLU A 65 8.95 15.54 -13.88
N ARG A 66 8.20 14.51 -13.47
CA ARG A 66 8.82 13.27 -12.98
C ARG A 66 8.93 12.30 -14.14
N GLU A 67 10.14 12.26 -14.72
CA GLU A 67 10.62 11.20 -15.60
C GLU A 67 9.99 9.86 -15.24
N ASP A 68 9.42 9.19 -16.24
CA ASP A 68 8.71 7.90 -16.19
C ASP A 68 9.54 6.80 -15.50
N ALA A 69 9.66 6.86 -14.18
CA ALA A 69 10.12 5.76 -13.38
C ALA A 69 8.98 4.72 -13.37
N PRO A 70 9.24 3.44 -13.71
CA PRO A 70 8.20 2.42 -13.71
C PRO A 70 7.56 2.34 -12.33
N GLN A 71 6.31 2.79 -12.23
CA GLN A 71 5.56 2.85 -10.98
C GLN A 71 5.19 1.42 -10.55
N LEU A 72 5.51 1.06 -9.30
CA LEU A 72 5.13 -0.24 -8.74
C LEU A 72 3.61 -0.30 -8.55
N SER A 73 2.97 -1.34 -9.09
CA SER A 73 1.56 -1.61 -8.86
C SER A 73 1.22 -1.66 -7.37
N ASN A 74 0.04 -1.14 -6.99
CA ASN A 74 -0.50 -1.20 -5.62
C ASN A 74 -0.42 -2.62 -5.03
N ALA A 75 -0.77 -3.64 -5.82
CA ALA A 75 -0.70 -5.04 -5.39
C ALA A 75 0.74 -5.47 -5.06
N ALA A 76 1.73 -4.98 -5.81
CA ALA A 76 3.13 -5.26 -5.55
C ALA A 76 3.64 -4.57 -4.27
N LEU A 77 3.16 -3.36 -3.95
CA LEU A 77 3.47 -2.67 -2.70
C LEU A 77 2.88 -3.40 -1.49
N ILE A 78 1.60 -3.80 -1.59
CA ILE A 78 0.93 -4.58 -0.55
C ILE A 78 1.65 -5.92 -0.34
N GLY A 79 1.97 -6.63 -1.42
CA GLY A 79 2.71 -7.89 -1.36
C GLY A 79 4.09 -7.71 -0.73
N LEU A 80 4.81 -6.64 -1.06
CA LEU A 80 6.12 -6.33 -0.47
C LEU A 80 6.00 -5.99 1.02
N GLY A 81 4.99 -5.23 1.41
CA GLY A 81 4.69 -4.93 2.82
C GLY A 81 4.35 -6.19 3.61
N LEU A 82 3.52 -7.07 3.07
CA LEU A 82 3.15 -8.34 3.70
C LEU A 82 4.38 -9.24 3.87
N LEU A 83 5.16 -9.44 2.81
CA LEU A 83 6.38 -10.25 2.89
C LEU A 83 7.39 -9.61 3.86
N GLY A 84 7.60 -8.29 3.79
CA GLY A 84 8.44 -7.57 4.75
C GLY A 84 7.98 -7.79 6.20
N GLY A 85 6.67 -7.74 6.44
CA GLY A 85 6.07 -8.08 7.73
C GLY A 85 6.36 -9.51 8.17
N VAL A 86 6.27 -10.50 7.26
CA VAL A 86 6.63 -11.90 7.55
C VAL A 86 8.11 -12.03 7.95
N TYR A 87 9.02 -11.40 7.21
CA TYR A 87 10.45 -11.40 7.55
C TYR A 87 10.73 -10.70 8.89
N LEU A 88 9.99 -9.65 9.22
CA LEU A 88 10.06 -8.99 10.52
C LEU A 88 9.56 -9.92 11.65
N LEU A 89 8.44 -10.61 11.42
CA LEU A 89 7.94 -11.64 12.35
C LEU A 89 8.95 -12.78 12.53
N TYR A 90 9.65 -13.20 11.48
CA TYR A 90 10.71 -14.19 11.60
C TYR A 90 11.89 -13.69 12.43
N THR A 91 12.27 -12.43 12.29
CA THR A 91 13.30 -11.81 13.14
C THR A 91 12.91 -11.90 14.62
N ILE A 92 11.67 -11.57 14.94
CA ILE A 92 11.12 -11.72 16.31
C ILE A 92 11.12 -13.20 16.72
N GLY A 93 10.69 -14.10 15.84
CA GLY A 93 10.65 -15.52 16.11
C GLY A 93 12.03 -16.13 16.37
N TRP A 94 13.06 -15.62 15.70
CA TRP A 94 14.46 -15.95 15.93
C TRP A 94 14.99 -15.44 17.27
N ILE A 95 14.58 -14.25 17.70
CA ILE A 95 14.92 -13.73 19.04
C ILE A 95 14.30 -14.64 20.11
N ILE A 96 12.99 -14.88 20.04
CA ILE A 96 12.27 -15.70 21.03
C ILE A 96 12.81 -17.14 21.03
N GLY A 97 12.92 -17.75 19.84
CA GLY A 97 13.43 -19.10 19.67
C GLY A 97 14.89 -19.26 20.08
N GLY A 98 15.72 -18.27 19.77
CA GLY A 98 17.14 -18.23 20.12
C GLY A 98 17.37 -18.10 21.62
N LEU A 99 16.65 -17.20 22.30
CA LEU A 99 16.70 -17.06 23.76
C LEU A 99 16.25 -18.36 24.47
N ARG A 100 15.22 -19.03 23.93
CA ARG A 100 14.79 -20.34 24.43
C ARG A 100 15.87 -21.40 24.24
N LEU A 101 16.50 -21.44 23.07
CA LEU A 101 17.58 -22.38 22.75
C LEU A 101 18.82 -22.13 23.62
N GLN A 102 19.16 -20.88 23.92
CA GLN A 102 20.27 -20.52 24.81
C GLN A 102 20.14 -21.17 26.19
N GLY A 103 18.92 -21.25 26.73
CA GLY A 103 18.65 -21.90 28.01
C GLY A 103 19.03 -23.40 28.04
N VAL A 104 18.98 -24.08 26.90
CA VAL A 104 19.42 -25.49 26.75
C VAL A 104 20.89 -25.55 26.30
N ALA A 105 21.32 -24.66 25.40
CA ALA A 105 22.65 -24.65 24.83
C ALA A 105 23.76 -24.35 25.85
N ARG A 106 23.47 -23.59 26.91
CA ARG A 106 24.42 -23.30 28.00
C ARG A 106 25.02 -24.54 28.69
N PHE A 107 24.38 -25.70 28.56
CA PHE A 107 24.91 -26.96 29.08
C PHE A 107 25.96 -27.61 28.16
N LEU A 108 26.03 -27.18 26.88
CA LEU A 108 26.93 -27.72 25.86
C LEU A 108 28.01 -26.73 25.44
N VAL A 109 27.71 -25.43 25.46
CA VAL A 109 28.59 -24.37 24.94
C VAL A 109 28.48 -23.11 25.81
N THR A 110 29.54 -22.30 25.83
CA THR A 110 29.55 -21.02 26.56
C THR A 110 28.67 -19.98 25.87
N ASP A 111 28.10 -19.05 26.65
CA ASP A 111 27.28 -17.95 26.12
C ASP A 111 28.04 -17.13 25.08
N ALA A 112 29.34 -16.89 25.31
CA ALA A 112 30.20 -16.14 24.39
C ALA A 112 30.34 -16.81 23.02
N ALA A 113 30.36 -18.15 22.97
CA ALA A 113 30.44 -18.89 21.72
C ALA A 113 29.06 -18.99 21.02
N PHE A 114 27.94 -18.93 21.75
CA PHE A 114 26.59 -19.00 21.18
C PHE A 114 26.07 -17.66 20.66
N ALA A 115 26.32 -16.58 21.41
CA ALA A 115 25.80 -15.23 21.12
C ALA A 115 26.01 -14.73 19.67
N PRO A 116 27.20 -14.84 19.04
CA PRO A 116 27.38 -14.33 17.68
C PRO A 116 26.50 -15.06 16.67
N PHE A 117 26.35 -16.38 16.79
CA PHE A 117 25.49 -17.16 15.90
C PHE A 117 24.02 -16.82 16.07
N LEU A 118 23.59 -16.56 17.31
CA LEU A 118 22.23 -16.08 17.57
C LEU A 118 21.97 -14.75 16.85
N TRP A 119 22.88 -13.78 16.99
CA TRP A 119 22.69 -12.48 16.35
C TRP A 119 22.73 -12.55 14.83
N VAL A 120 23.58 -13.42 14.24
CA VAL A 120 23.57 -13.69 12.81
C VAL A 120 22.23 -14.29 12.37
N ALA A 121 21.70 -15.26 13.12
CA ALA A 121 20.41 -15.87 12.81
C ALA A 121 19.25 -14.87 12.93
N VAL A 122 19.28 -13.99 13.93
CA VAL A 122 18.30 -12.88 14.09
C VAL A 122 18.40 -11.89 12.94
N ALA A 123 19.60 -11.54 12.49
CA ALA A 123 19.80 -10.60 11.39
C ALA A 123 19.49 -11.22 10.01
N ALA A 124 19.57 -12.54 9.87
CA ALA A 124 19.46 -13.23 8.58
C ALA A 124 18.16 -12.93 7.80
N PRO A 125 16.95 -12.89 8.40
CA PRO A 125 15.73 -12.53 7.68
C PRO A 125 15.80 -11.12 7.11
N VAL A 126 16.25 -10.14 7.90
CA VAL A 126 16.37 -8.73 7.48
C VAL A 126 17.41 -8.60 6.36
N LEU A 127 18.58 -9.23 6.53
CA LEU A 127 19.65 -9.20 5.55
C LEU A 127 19.25 -9.86 4.24
N TRP A 128 18.55 -10.99 4.28
CA TRP A 128 18.05 -11.65 3.09
C TRP A 128 17.05 -10.78 2.32
N PHE A 129 16.05 -10.24 3.02
CA PHE A 129 15.05 -9.37 2.40
C PHE A 129 15.71 -8.15 1.76
N ALA A 130 16.61 -7.47 2.49
CA ALA A 130 17.34 -6.31 1.99
C ALA A 130 18.20 -6.67 0.77
N THR A 131 18.91 -7.79 0.83
CA THR A 131 19.78 -8.26 -0.26
C THR A 131 18.97 -8.57 -1.51
N VAL A 132 17.88 -9.35 -1.40
CA VAL A 132 17.01 -9.67 -2.54
C VAL A 132 16.39 -8.39 -3.10
N TYR A 133 15.89 -7.50 -2.24
CA TYR A 133 15.30 -6.24 -2.67
C TYR A 133 16.29 -5.36 -3.45
N LEU A 134 17.51 -5.21 -2.94
CA LEU A 134 18.57 -4.43 -3.59
C LEU A 134 19.00 -5.07 -4.92
N LEU A 135 19.19 -6.39 -4.94
CA LEU A 135 19.71 -7.11 -6.11
C LEU A 135 18.68 -7.21 -7.24
N THR A 136 17.38 -7.17 -6.91
CA THR A 136 16.29 -7.29 -7.88
C THR A 136 15.66 -5.95 -8.27
N ARG A 137 16.15 -4.82 -7.73
CA ARG A 137 15.66 -3.47 -8.01
C ARG A 137 15.58 -3.13 -9.50
N ALA A 138 16.56 -3.56 -10.29
CA ALA A 138 16.66 -3.27 -11.72
C ALA A 138 16.11 -4.40 -12.63
N GLY A 139 15.59 -5.48 -12.03
CA GLY A 139 15.16 -6.68 -12.73
C GLY A 139 13.64 -6.84 -12.82
N LYS A 140 13.19 -7.99 -13.34
CA LYS A 140 11.77 -8.34 -13.37
C LYS A 140 11.24 -8.55 -11.95
N ALA A 141 10.09 -7.93 -11.64
CA ALA A 141 9.47 -8.03 -10.32
C ALA A 141 9.17 -9.48 -9.87
N TRP A 142 8.84 -10.39 -10.79
CA TRP A 142 8.55 -11.79 -10.42
C TRP A 142 9.77 -12.53 -9.85
N VAL A 143 10.99 -12.22 -10.32
CA VAL A 143 12.22 -12.83 -9.80
C VAL A 143 12.42 -12.44 -8.34
N ARG A 144 12.12 -11.19 -7.98
CA ARG A 144 12.11 -10.71 -6.59
C ARG A 144 11.16 -11.54 -5.73
N PHE A 145 9.91 -11.69 -6.15
CA PHE A 145 8.92 -12.44 -5.37
C PHE A 145 9.31 -13.92 -5.24
N ALA A 146 9.81 -14.56 -6.29
CA ALA A 146 10.29 -15.94 -6.21
C ALA A 146 11.41 -16.12 -5.18
N TRP A 147 12.41 -15.23 -5.17
CA TRP A 147 13.50 -15.25 -4.19
C TRP A 147 13.05 -14.92 -2.77
N LEU A 148 12.10 -13.98 -2.61
CA LEU A 148 11.57 -13.64 -1.29
C LEU A 148 10.70 -14.76 -0.72
N ILE A 149 9.87 -15.42 -1.53
CA ILE A 149 9.07 -16.57 -1.10
C ILE A 149 9.99 -17.75 -0.75
N GLY A 150 10.98 -18.04 -1.61
CA GLY A 150 11.97 -19.08 -1.35
C GLY A 150 12.75 -18.82 -0.05
N GLY A 151 13.18 -17.57 0.16
CA GLY A 151 13.80 -17.16 1.41
C GLY A 151 12.86 -17.27 2.62
N ALA A 152 11.59 -16.94 2.47
CA ALA A 152 10.63 -17.04 3.57
C ALA A 152 10.48 -18.50 4.02
N LEU A 153 10.38 -19.43 3.08
CA LEU A 153 10.36 -20.86 3.40
C LEU A 153 11.66 -21.35 4.06
N LEU A 154 12.80 -20.76 3.68
CA LEU A 154 14.12 -21.13 4.22
C LEU A 154 14.37 -20.56 5.64
N LEU A 155 13.93 -19.32 5.88
CA LEU A 155 14.22 -18.54 7.10
C LEU A 155 13.17 -18.69 8.19
N VAL A 156 12.25 -19.64 8.05
CA VAL A 156 11.26 -19.97 9.09
C VAL A 156 11.99 -20.24 10.40
N PRO A 157 11.59 -19.60 11.52
CA PRO A 157 12.24 -19.78 12.81
C PRO A 157 12.00 -21.18 13.37
N TRP A 158 12.84 -22.13 12.95
CA TRP A 158 12.76 -23.53 13.37
C TRP A 158 12.80 -23.76 14.89
N PRO A 159 13.50 -22.95 15.72
CA PRO A 159 13.46 -23.17 17.16
C PRO A 159 12.06 -22.95 17.75
N LEU A 160 11.16 -22.22 17.08
CA LEU A 160 9.74 -22.16 17.49
C LEU A 160 8.97 -23.39 17.01
N LEU A 161 9.20 -23.83 15.77
CA LEU A 161 8.52 -25.00 15.17
C LEU A 161 8.76 -26.29 15.95
N MET A 162 10.00 -26.53 16.39
CA MET A 162 10.37 -27.76 17.10
C MET A 162 9.63 -27.95 18.44
N ILE A 163 9.00 -26.89 18.95
CA ILE A 163 8.46 -26.85 20.31
C ILE A 163 6.96 -26.60 20.34
N GLY A 164 6.41 -25.84 19.39
CA GLY A 164 4.98 -25.56 19.31
C GLY A 164 4.09 -26.77 18.97
N VAL A 165 4.68 -27.88 18.52
CA VAL A 165 3.97 -29.12 18.13
C VAL A 165 3.60 -30.01 19.33
N VAL A 166 4.08 -29.71 20.55
CA VAL A 166 3.90 -30.57 21.74
C VAL A 166 2.86 -29.99 22.73
N ALA A 167 1.86 -29.27 22.25
CA ALA A 167 0.75 -28.78 23.08
C ALA A 167 -0.52 -29.60 22.87
#